data_AF-A0AAV2WG49-F1
#
_entry.id   AF-A0AAV2WG49-F1
#
_cell.length_a   1.000
_cell.length_b   1.000
_cell.length_c   1.000
_cell.angle_alpha   90.00
_cell.angle_beta   90.00
_cell.angle_gamma   90.00
#
_symmetry.space_group_name_H-M   'P 1'
#
loop_
_entity.id
_entity.type
_entity.pdbx_description
1 polymer ?
#
loop_
_entity_poly.entity_id
_entity_poly.type
_entity_poly.pdbx_seq_one_letter_code
_entity_poly.pdbx_strand_id
1 'polypeptide(L)'
;MAPQPSPQTIIEGFILRTRRVMAHSLIREQAALMMKLNSGAITIVVTVNTKTGEESHRRKAEYPPEEALESLASRVRPMILSGEPIYYENALNALEQLVGTDVLNDEIDLDWWKSYWRNAIDGNLDAQAYWVATPSGTITDRKLMYAWLYGDVIHAKSPRSAVIRDLDIDQRYHAAAPGIARICDRVIYTSIMIKGLIDKGLLTVAPEVLNEPVVVTNTTVDEPVEVRVSEVGVPIPADLTTVGPDALDPEVWRTPHQDIAALRADNADPPSA
;
A
#
# COMPACT_ATOMS: atom_id res chain seq x y z
N MET A 1 9.34 -26.03 2.76
CA MET A 1 9.25 -25.01 1.70
C MET A 1 7.78 -24.89 1.33
N ALA A 2 7.20 -23.69 1.36
CA ALA A 2 5.85 -23.50 0.85
C ALA A 2 5.84 -23.81 -0.66
N PRO A 3 4.76 -24.41 -1.20
CA PRO A 3 4.64 -24.65 -2.63
C PRO A 3 4.73 -23.32 -3.39
N GLN A 4 5.40 -23.35 -4.54
CA GLN A 4 5.43 -22.18 -5.43
C GLN A 4 4.00 -21.86 -5.89
N PRO A 5 3.57 -20.59 -5.83
CA PRO A 5 2.23 -20.21 -6.25
C PRO A 5 2.06 -20.47 -7.75
N SER A 6 0.85 -20.93 -8.14
CA SER A 6 0.53 -21.16 -9.55
C SER A 6 0.51 -19.84 -10.33
N PRO A 7 0.71 -19.86 -11.66
CA PRO A 7 0.56 -18.68 -12.52
C PRO A 7 -0.78 -17.95 -12.29
N GLN A 8 -1.86 -18.70 -12.16
CA GLN A 8 -3.20 -18.18 -11.84
C GLN A 8 -3.20 -17.39 -10.52
N THR A 9 -2.63 -17.96 -9.46
CA THR A 9 -2.56 -17.33 -8.14
C THR A 9 -1.76 -16.03 -8.17
N ILE A 10 -0.67 -16.00 -8.96
CA ILE A 10 0.17 -14.81 -9.13
C ILE A 10 -0.60 -13.69 -9.81
N ILE A 11 -1.28 -13.98 -10.92
CA ILE A 11 -2.08 -12.98 -11.66
C ILE A 11 -3.24 -12.45 -10.84
N GLU A 12 -3.99 -13.34 -10.20
CA GLU A 12 -5.13 -12.95 -9.37
C GLU A 12 -4.68 -12.12 -8.17
N GLY A 13 -3.57 -12.50 -7.52
CA GLY A 13 -2.94 -11.71 -6.46
C GLY A 13 -2.46 -10.33 -6.95
N PHE A 14 -1.88 -10.26 -8.16
CA PHE A 14 -1.45 -9.01 -8.77
C PHE A 14 -2.66 -8.09 -9.07
N ILE A 15 -3.76 -8.64 -9.60
CA ILE A 15 -5.00 -7.90 -9.87
C ILE A 15 -5.60 -7.37 -8.57
N LEU A 16 -5.74 -8.21 -7.53
CA LEU A 16 -6.23 -7.79 -6.22
C LEU A 16 -5.37 -6.66 -5.65
N ARG A 17 -4.04 -6.78 -5.74
CA ARG A 17 -3.13 -5.73 -5.25
C ARG A 17 -3.26 -4.44 -6.04
N THR A 18 -3.40 -4.53 -7.36
CA THR A 18 -3.62 -3.40 -8.26
C THR A 18 -4.92 -2.67 -7.93
N ARG A 19 -6.01 -3.40 -7.69
CA ARG A 19 -7.28 -2.82 -7.23
C ARG A 19 -7.12 -2.06 -5.90
N ARG A 20 -6.30 -2.55 -4.96
CA ARG A 20 -5.97 -1.84 -3.71
C ARG A 20 -5.18 -0.55 -3.93
N VAL A 21 -4.27 -0.54 -4.91
CA VAL A 21 -3.51 0.66 -5.30
C VAL A 21 -4.46 1.68 -5.93
N MET A 22 -5.31 1.26 -6.87
CA MET A 22 -6.30 2.13 -7.52
C MET A 22 -7.34 2.69 -6.56
N ALA A 23 -7.66 1.98 -5.48
CA ALA A 23 -8.56 2.45 -4.43
C ALA A 23 -7.93 3.45 -3.44
N HIS A 24 -6.63 3.73 -3.54
CA HIS A 24 -5.93 4.64 -2.63
C HIS A 24 -6.33 6.11 -2.86
N SER A 25 -6.44 6.90 -1.78
CA SER A 25 -6.86 8.31 -1.86
C SER A 25 -5.96 9.16 -2.74
N LEU A 26 -4.63 8.96 -2.71
CA LEU A 26 -3.71 9.67 -3.61
C LEU A 26 -4.00 9.39 -5.10
N ILE A 27 -4.46 8.20 -5.45
CA ILE A 27 -4.79 7.83 -6.82
C ILE A 27 -6.18 8.35 -7.20
N ARG A 28 -7.16 8.25 -6.30
CA ARG A 28 -8.55 8.66 -6.57
C ARG A 28 -8.79 10.16 -6.51
N GLU A 29 -8.23 10.82 -5.50
CA GLU A 29 -8.57 12.19 -5.10
C GLU A 29 -7.46 13.17 -5.44
N GLN A 30 -6.21 12.71 -5.53
CA GLN A 30 -5.05 13.54 -5.85
C GLN A 30 -4.36 13.13 -7.16
N ALA A 31 -5.12 12.59 -8.12
CA ALA A 31 -4.61 12.11 -9.40
C ALA A 31 -3.79 13.17 -10.16
N ALA A 32 -4.23 14.44 -10.14
CA ALA A 32 -3.52 15.53 -10.79
C ALA A 32 -2.14 15.80 -10.18
N LEU A 33 -2.03 15.72 -8.85
CA LEU A 33 -0.75 15.85 -8.14
C LEU A 33 0.16 14.67 -8.49
N MET A 34 -0.37 13.44 -8.47
CA MET A 34 0.38 12.23 -8.81
C MET A 34 0.89 12.27 -10.27
N MET A 35 0.08 12.75 -11.21
CA MET A 35 0.47 12.93 -12.61
C MET A 35 1.58 13.97 -12.77
N LYS A 36 1.50 15.11 -12.04
CA LYS A 36 2.56 16.11 -12.00
C LYS A 36 3.87 15.53 -11.45
N LEU A 37 3.81 14.76 -10.37
CA LEU A 37 4.97 14.09 -9.77
C LEU A 37 5.61 13.07 -10.73
N ASN A 38 4.79 12.26 -11.43
CA ASN A 38 5.26 11.29 -12.42
C ASN A 38 6.14 11.95 -13.50
N SER A 39 5.72 13.13 -13.99
CA SER A 39 6.45 13.87 -15.04
C SER A 39 7.85 14.32 -14.63
N GLY A 40 8.14 14.42 -13.33
CA GLY A 40 9.40 14.97 -12.82
C GLY A 40 9.56 16.49 -13.00
N ALA A 41 8.51 17.20 -13.42
CA ALA A 41 8.56 18.64 -13.62
C ALA A 41 8.84 19.40 -12.31
N ILE A 42 9.80 20.32 -12.35
CA ILE A 42 10.13 21.22 -11.25
C ILE A 42 9.87 22.67 -11.67
N THR A 43 9.36 23.48 -10.74
CA THR A 43 9.20 24.92 -10.96
C THR A 43 10.34 25.66 -10.28
N ILE A 44 11.12 26.42 -11.05
CA ILE A 44 12.13 27.34 -10.54
C ILE A 44 11.62 28.77 -10.76
N VAL A 45 11.44 29.51 -9.67
CA VAL A 45 11.10 30.93 -9.69
C VAL A 45 12.39 31.73 -9.67
N VAL A 46 12.63 32.49 -10.73
CA VAL A 46 13.78 33.39 -10.86
C VAL A 46 13.32 34.81 -10.58
N THR A 47 13.98 35.50 -9.64
CA THR A 47 13.71 36.91 -9.33
C THR A 47 14.99 37.71 -9.56
N VAL A 48 14.90 38.71 -10.45
CA VAL A 48 16.02 39.58 -10.79
C VAL A 48 15.74 40.99 -10.28
N ASN A 49 16.66 41.54 -9.49
CA ASN A 49 16.62 42.93 -9.10
C ASN A 49 17.09 43.80 -10.28
N THR A 50 16.16 44.51 -10.91
CA THR A 50 16.44 45.32 -12.11
C THR A 50 17.35 46.53 -11.87
N LYS A 51 17.63 46.89 -10.61
CA LYS A 51 18.54 48.00 -10.26
C LYS A 51 19.96 47.53 -9.95
N THR A 52 20.11 46.37 -9.30
CA THR A 52 21.43 45.84 -8.91
C THR A 52 21.93 44.73 -9.82
N GLY A 53 21.05 44.14 -10.65
CA GLY A 53 21.34 42.96 -11.46
C GLY A 53 21.41 41.66 -10.65
N GLU A 54 21.09 41.68 -9.36
CA GLU A 54 21.16 40.51 -8.49
C GLU A 54 20.02 39.52 -8.80
N GLU A 55 20.36 38.24 -8.94
CA GLU A 55 19.40 37.17 -9.21
C GLU A 55 19.23 36.24 -8.01
N SER A 56 17.99 35.80 -7.78
CA SER A 56 17.67 34.76 -6.80
C SER A 56 16.79 33.68 -7.41
N HIS A 57 17.00 32.44 -6.98
CA HIS A 57 16.34 31.26 -7.51
C HIS A 57 15.62 30.53 -6.38
N ARG A 58 14.33 30.22 -6.55
CA ARG A 58 13.56 29.41 -5.59
C ARG A 58 12.89 28.25 -6.28
N ARG A 59 13.17 27.03 -5.80
CA ARG A 59 12.45 25.83 -6.20
C ARG A 59 11.08 25.80 -5.50
N LYS A 60 10.01 25.61 -6.28
CA LYS A 60 8.66 25.39 -5.77
C LYS A 60 8.17 24.02 -6.24
N ALA A 61 7.84 23.16 -5.30
CA ALA A 61 7.28 21.85 -5.55
C ALA A 61 6.18 21.58 -4.52
N GLU A 62 5.24 20.72 -4.88
CA GLU A 62 4.13 20.29 -4.05
C GLU A 62 4.19 18.77 -3.95
N TYR A 63 3.94 18.26 -2.77
CA TYR A 63 4.05 16.85 -2.43
C TYR A 63 2.85 16.44 -1.57
N PRO A 64 2.40 15.19 -1.63
CA PRO A 64 1.31 14.71 -0.78
C PRO A 64 1.71 14.73 0.71
N PRO A 65 0.77 14.47 1.63
CA PRO A 65 1.11 14.12 3.01
C PRO A 65 1.96 12.83 3.06
N GLU A 66 2.98 12.80 3.92
CA GLU A 66 3.91 11.66 4.02
C GLU A 66 3.20 10.35 4.37
N GLU A 67 2.32 10.35 5.37
CA GLU A 67 1.56 9.16 5.78
C GLU A 67 0.75 8.56 4.62
N ALA A 68 0.17 9.41 3.77
CA ALA A 68 -0.56 8.96 2.58
C ALA A 68 0.39 8.34 1.56
N LEU A 69 1.60 8.88 1.38
CA LEU A 69 2.60 8.30 0.49
C LEU A 69 3.15 6.98 1.03
N GLU A 70 3.41 6.85 2.33
CA GLU A 70 3.82 5.59 2.97
C GLU A 70 2.77 4.50 2.78
N SER A 71 1.51 4.86 3.00
CA SER A 71 0.35 4.00 2.75
C SER A 71 0.29 3.54 1.28
N LEU A 72 0.58 4.41 0.31
CA LEU A 72 0.65 4.03 -1.10
C LEU A 72 1.89 3.17 -1.43
N ALA A 73 3.05 3.54 -0.88
CA ALA A 73 4.32 2.85 -1.07
C ALA A 73 4.25 1.40 -0.57
N SER A 74 3.66 1.18 0.61
CA SER A 74 3.40 -0.15 1.14
C SER A 74 2.49 -0.97 0.21
N ARG A 75 1.51 -0.34 -0.45
CA ARG A 75 0.62 -0.99 -1.43
C ARG A 75 1.35 -1.42 -2.69
N VAL A 76 2.26 -0.62 -3.23
CA VAL A 76 3.00 -1.01 -4.46
C VAL A 76 4.19 -1.94 -4.19
N ARG A 77 4.72 -1.96 -2.96
CA ARG A 77 5.94 -2.72 -2.60
C ARG A 77 5.93 -4.19 -3.04
N PRO A 78 4.86 -4.99 -2.85
CA PRO A 78 4.85 -6.38 -3.29
C PRO A 78 5.05 -6.60 -4.80
N MET A 79 4.79 -5.56 -5.60
CA MET A 79 4.89 -5.61 -7.07
C MET A 79 6.29 -5.24 -7.57
N ILE A 80 7.15 -4.68 -6.72
CA ILE A 80 8.50 -4.19 -7.09
C ILE A 80 9.63 -4.93 -6.38
N LEU A 81 9.33 -5.75 -5.38
CA LEU A 81 10.31 -6.53 -4.64
C LEU A 81 10.38 -7.95 -5.19
N SER A 82 11.55 -8.35 -5.72
CA SER A 82 11.74 -9.65 -6.39
C SER A 82 11.48 -10.89 -5.52
N GLY A 83 11.56 -10.76 -4.20
CA GLY A 83 11.24 -11.83 -3.26
C GLY A 83 9.75 -12.06 -3.02
N GLU A 84 8.89 -11.20 -3.54
CA GLU A 84 7.44 -11.29 -3.34
C GLU A 84 6.78 -12.09 -4.48
N PRO A 85 5.77 -12.93 -4.19
CA PRO A 85 5.10 -13.74 -5.21
C PRO A 85 4.59 -12.96 -6.41
N ILE A 86 4.04 -11.78 -6.16
CA ILE A 86 3.39 -10.92 -7.16
C ILE A 86 4.31 -9.82 -7.70
N TYR A 87 5.63 -10.01 -7.61
CA TYR A 87 6.60 -9.17 -8.30
C TYR A 87 6.26 -9.05 -9.79
N TYR A 88 6.42 -7.87 -10.38
CA TYR A 88 5.95 -7.60 -11.75
C TYR A 88 6.50 -8.59 -12.78
N GLU A 89 7.75 -9.05 -12.67
CA GLU A 89 8.30 -10.04 -13.61
C GLU A 89 7.61 -11.39 -13.45
N ASN A 90 7.32 -11.81 -12.22
CA ASN A 90 6.57 -13.05 -11.96
C ASN A 90 5.16 -12.94 -12.54
N ALA A 91 4.51 -11.78 -12.41
CA ALA A 91 3.21 -11.54 -13.00
C ALA A 91 3.26 -11.54 -14.54
N LEU A 92 4.22 -10.86 -15.18
CA LEU A 92 4.36 -10.87 -16.64
C LEU A 92 4.67 -12.28 -17.17
N ASN A 93 5.53 -13.04 -16.49
CA ASN A 93 5.82 -14.42 -16.84
C ASN A 93 4.60 -15.35 -16.61
N ALA A 94 3.77 -15.07 -15.61
CA ALA A 94 2.52 -15.80 -15.39
C ALA A 94 1.48 -15.51 -16.47
N LEU A 95 1.40 -14.27 -16.97
CA LEU A 95 0.56 -13.94 -18.14
C LEU A 95 0.99 -14.74 -19.36
N GLU A 96 2.30 -14.78 -19.64
CA GLU A 96 2.85 -15.56 -20.75
C GLU A 96 2.47 -17.04 -20.64
N GLN A 97 2.55 -17.63 -19.44
CA GLN A 97 2.17 -19.02 -19.21
C GLN A 97 0.66 -19.30 -19.35
N LEU A 98 -0.20 -18.35 -18.97
CA LEU A 98 -1.65 -18.52 -19.02
C LEU A 98 -2.24 -18.26 -20.40
N VAL A 99 -1.74 -17.24 -21.10
CA VAL A 99 -2.23 -16.81 -22.42
C VAL A 99 -1.53 -17.57 -23.55
N GLY A 100 -0.27 -17.95 -23.34
CA GLY A 100 0.63 -18.50 -24.35
C GLY A 100 1.41 -17.39 -25.07
N THR A 101 2.71 -17.64 -25.33
CA THR A 101 3.65 -16.65 -25.87
C THR A 101 3.19 -16.04 -27.20
N ASP A 102 2.77 -16.85 -28.17
CA ASP A 102 2.39 -16.35 -29.51
C ASP A 102 1.17 -15.42 -29.43
N VAL A 103 0.12 -15.84 -28.71
CA VAL A 103 -1.11 -15.07 -28.53
C VAL A 103 -0.85 -13.79 -27.73
N LEU A 104 0.00 -13.86 -26.70
CA LEU A 104 0.33 -12.69 -25.89
C LEU A 104 1.15 -11.68 -26.70
N ASN A 105 2.07 -12.13 -27.55
CA ASN A 105 2.90 -11.25 -28.37
C ASN A 105 2.12 -10.56 -29.50
N ASP A 106 1.01 -11.13 -29.96
CA ASP A 106 0.07 -10.46 -30.88
C ASP A 106 -0.65 -9.28 -30.20
N GLU A 107 -0.74 -9.30 -28.87
CA GLU A 107 -1.48 -8.33 -28.06
C GLU A 107 -0.59 -7.26 -27.42
N ILE A 108 0.58 -7.67 -26.94
CA ILE A 108 1.52 -6.80 -26.23
C ILE A 108 2.97 -7.15 -26.56
N ASP A 109 3.86 -6.17 -26.44
CA ASP A 109 5.31 -6.42 -26.43
C ASP A 109 5.77 -6.73 -24.99
N LEU A 110 5.98 -8.01 -24.69
CA LEU A 110 6.35 -8.47 -23.34
C LEU A 110 7.71 -7.91 -22.87
N ASP A 111 8.68 -7.78 -23.77
CA ASP A 111 10.01 -7.24 -23.44
C ASP A 111 9.96 -5.74 -23.20
N TRP A 112 9.11 -5.03 -23.94
CA TRP A 112 8.80 -3.63 -23.65
C TRP A 112 8.17 -3.48 -22.26
N TRP A 113 7.22 -4.33 -21.87
CA TRP A 113 6.63 -4.27 -20.52
C TRP A 113 7.63 -4.55 -19.41
N LYS A 114 8.52 -5.54 -19.58
CA LYS A 114 9.61 -5.81 -18.63
C LYS A 114 10.54 -4.60 -18.50
N SER A 115 10.90 -3.99 -19.63
CA SER A 115 11.73 -2.79 -19.66
C SER A 115 11.03 -1.57 -19.06
N TYR A 116 9.73 -1.40 -19.32
CA TYR A 116 8.89 -0.31 -18.81
C TYR A 116 8.82 -0.31 -17.28
N TRP A 117 8.69 -1.49 -16.66
CA TRP A 117 8.77 -1.68 -15.22
C TRP A 117 10.18 -1.49 -14.67
N ARG A 118 11.19 -2.14 -15.27
CA ARG A 118 12.59 -2.01 -14.84
C ARG A 118 13.05 -0.56 -14.83
N ASN A 119 12.66 0.21 -15.84
CA ASN A 119 12.96 1.63 -15.93
C ASN A 119 12.36 2.44 -14.78
N ALA A 120 11.25 2.00 -14.16
CA ALA A 120 10.68 2.66 -12.99
C ALA A 120 11.40 2.28 -11.69
N ILE A 121 11.80 1.01 -11.55
CA ILE A 121 12.20 0.46 -10.25
C ILE A 121 13.70 0.18 -10.10
N ASP A 122 14.50 0.05 -11.16
CA ASP A 122 15.91 -0.27 -11.00
C ASP A 122 16.65 0.95 -10.42
N GLY A 123 17.09 0.84 -9.16
CA GLY A 123 17.76 1.91 -8.42
C GLY A 123 19.19 2.19 -8.87
N ASN A 124 19.75 1.34 -9.73
CA ASN A 124 21.14 1.46 -10.21
C ASN A 124 21.26 2.16 -11.56
N LEU A 125 20.14 2.46 -12.22
CA LEU A 125 20.11 3.24 -13.44
C LEU A 125 20.40 4.73 -13.18
N ASP A 126 20.59 5.47 -14.26
CA ASP A 126 20.74 6.92 -14.25
C ASP A 126 19.53 7.63 -13.63
N ALA A 127 19.72 8.88 -13.20
CA ALA A 127 18.67 9.71 -12.64
C ALA A 127 17.42 9.74 -13.54
N GLN A 128 16.24 9.61 -12.93
CA GLN A 128 14.97 9.75 -13.66
C GLN A 128 14.58 11.21 -13.87
N ALA A 129 14.86 12.06 -12.88
CA ALA A 129 14.61 13.51 -13.00
C ALA A 129 15.83 14.34 -12.60
N TYR A 130 16.52 13.98 -11.52
CA TYR A 130 17.64 14.76 -11.03
C TYR A 130 18.63 13.93 -10.20
N TRP A 131 19.80 14.49 -9.98
CA TRP A 131 20.76 14.04 -8.98
C TRP A 131 21.07 15.20 -8.03
N VAL A 132 21.53 14.87 -6.83
CA VAL A 132 21.93 15.82 -5.80
C VAL A 132 23.43 15.72 -5.59
N ALA A 133 24.10 16.87 -5.49
CA ALA A 133 25.51 16.98 -5.12
C ALA A 133 25.62 17.29 -3.62
N THR A 134 26.49 16.57 -2.92
CA THR A 134 26.85 16.79 -1.52
C THR A 134 28.38 16.86 -1.41
N PRO A 135 28.93 17.35 -0.28
CA PRO A 135 30.36 17.24 -0.02
C PRO A 135 30.89 15.80 -0.10
N SER A 136 30.07 14.81 0.25
CA SER A 136 30.44 13.39 0.20
C SER A 136 30.29 12.74 -1.19
N GLY A 137 29.79 13.45 -2.20
CA GLY A 137 29.60 12.93 -3.56
C GLY A 137 28.19 13.18 -4.12
N THR A 138 27.83 12.45 -5.18
CA THR A 138 26.55 12.60 -5.89
C THR A 138 25.63 11.39 -5.71
N ILE A 139 24.32 11.63 -5.78
CA ILE A 139 23.30 10.58 -5.70
C ILE A 139 22.10 10.90 -6.58
N THR A 140 21.54 9.88 -7.23
CA THR A 140 20.36 10.01 -8.09
C THR A 140 19.07 10.01 -7.27
N ASP A 141 18.02 10.62 -7.82
CA ASP A 141 16.66 10.57 -7.27
C ASP A 141 16.17 9.13 -7.04
N ARG A 142 16.53 8.18 -7.90
CA ARG A 142 16.23 6.75 -7.71
C ARG A 142 16.80 6.17 -6.41
N LYS A 143 18.07 6.44 -6.13
CA LYS A 143 18.74 5.94 -4.91
C LYS A 143 18.19 6.63 -3.67
N LEU A 144 17.80 7.90 -3.78
CA LEU A 144 17.13 8.64 -2.71
C LEU A 144 15.72 8.10 -2.41
N MET A 145 14.93 7.78 -3.44
CA MET A 145 13.64 7.10 -3.27
C MET A 145 13.81 5.80 -2.45
N TYR A 146 14.80 4.98 -2.80
CA TYR A 146 15.07 3.74 -2.07
C TYR A 146 15.63 3.94 -0.67
N ALA A 147 16.40 5.01 -0.46
CA ALA A 147 16.84 5.41 0.87
C ALA A 147 15.65 5.75 1.77
N TRP A 148 14.66 6.48 1.26
CA TRP A 148 13.41 6.74 1.98
C TRP A 148 12.60 5.46 2.20
N LEU A 149 12.29 4.74 1.12
CA LEU A 149 11.42 3.57 1.17
C LEU A 149 11.96 2.48 2.10
N TYR A 150 13.25 2.15 2.01
CA TYR A 150 13.83 1.07 2.81
C TYR A 150 14.54 1.55 4.07
N GLY A 151 15.07 2.77 4.12
CA GLY A 151 15.86 3.27 5.24
C GLY A 151 15.09 4.14 6.23
N ASP A 152 14.05 4.85 5.79
CA ASP A 152 13.23 5.65 6.70
C ASP A 152 11.93 4.90 7.05
N VAL A 153 11.25 4.31 6.06
CA VAL A 153 9.92 3.69 6.26
C VAL A 153 9.99 2.23 6.73
N ILE A 154 10.80 1.38 6.07
CA ILE A 154 10.76 -0.08 6.31
C ILE A 154 11.80 -0.55 7.33
N HIS A 155 13.05 -0.09 7.22
CA HIS A 155 14.13 -0.48 8.13
C HIS A 155 14.57 0.74 8.90
N ALA A 156 14.40 0.76 10.23
CA ALA A 156 14.94 1.81 11.09
C ALA A 156 16.49 1.71 11.25
N LYS A 157 17.22 1.73 10.12
CA LYS A 157 18.67 1.62 10.07
C LYS A 157 19.26 2.93 9.57
N SER A 158 20.22 3.48 10.31
CA SER A 158 20.98 4.64 9.87
C SER A 158 21.56 4.41 8.45
N PRO A 159 21.47 5.39 7.54
CA PRO A 159 22.03 5.26 6.20
C PRO A 159 23.53 4.94 6.22
N ARG A 160 23.93 3.88 5.51
CA ARG A 160 25.34 3.48 5.39
C ARG A 160 26.15 4.41 4.49
N SER A 161 25.53 4.97 3.46
CA SER A 161 26.16 5.89 2.50
C SER A 161 26.41 7.25 3.12
N ALA A 162 27.64 7.78 3.01
CA ALA A 162 27.98 9.14 3.47
C ALA A 162 27.16 10.21 2.74
N VAL A 163 26.97 10.08 1.43
CA VAL A 163 26.14 10.97 0.62
C VAL A 163 24.69 11.05 1.14
N ILE A 164 24.14 9.93 1.61
CA ILE A 164 22.76 9.91 2.14
C ILE A 164 22.71 10.56 3.53
N ARG A 165 23.78 10.45 4.34
CA ARG A 165 23.85 11.09 5.67
C ARG A 165 23.99 12.61 5.60
N ASP A 166 24.49 13.14 4.49
CA ASP A 166 24.55 14.59 4.23
C ASP A 166 23.17 15.19 3.89
N LEU A 167 22.15 14.35 3.71
CA LEU A 167 20.80 14.74 3.27
C LEU A 167 19.79 14.47 4.40
N ASP A 168 18.78 15.34 4.52
CA ASP A 168 17.70 15.17 5.48
C ASP A 168 16.59 14.22 4.97
N ILE A 169 15.62 13.93 5.83
CA ILE A 169 14.47 13.09 5.47
C ILE A 169 13.64 13.72 4.35
N ASP A 170 13.48 15.04 4.38
CA ASP A 170 12.73 15.80 3.38
C ASP A 170 13.29 15.55 1.98
N GLN A 171 14.61 15.65 1.77
CA GLN A 171 15.23 15.40 0.47
C GLN A 171 15.02 13.97 -0.04
N ARG A 172 15.03 12.98 0.85
CA ARG A 172 14.74 11.59 0.49
C ARG A 172 13.25 11.41 0.15
N TYR A 173 12.36 11.99 0.93
CA TYR A 173 10.92 12.03 0.68
C TYR A 173 10.58 12.72 -0.67
N HIS A 174 11.21 13.86 -0.96
CA HIS A 174 11.06 14.62 -2.20
C HIS A 174 11.49 13.85 -3.46
N ALA A 175 12.39 12.88 -3.32
CA ALA A 175 12.75 11.93 -4.37
C ALA A 175 11.80 10.73 -4.42
N ALA A 176 11.31 10.28 -3.27
CA ALA A 176 10.39 9.17 -3.16
C ALA A 176 9.04 9.45 -3.80
N ALA A 177 8.45 10.62 -3.57
CA ALA A 177 7.13 10.96 -4.11
C ALA A 177 7.03 10.83 -5.64
N PRO A 178 7.93 11.41 -6.46
CA PRO A 178 7.96 11.16 -7.92
C PRO A 178 8.24 9.70 -8.28
N GLY A 179 9.12 9.03 -7.55
CA GLY A 179 9.46 7.62 -7.81
C GLY A 179 8.26 6.68 -7.60
N ILE A 180 7.54 6.85 -6.49
CA ILE A 180 6.30 6.10 -6.21
C ILE A 180 5.21 6.47 -7.21
N ALA A 181 5.08 7.74 -7.60
CA ALA A 181 4.13 8.16 -8.64
C ALA A 181 4.41 7.44 -9.97
N ARG A 182 5.68 7.34 -10.37
CA ARG A 182 6.09 6.55 -11.54
C ARG A 182 5.71 5.09 -11.37
N ILE A 183 5.97 4.46 -10.23
CA ILE A 183 5.60 3.05 -10.01
C ILE A 183 4.08 2.86 -10.11
N CYS A 184 3.28 3.78 -9.57
CA CYS A 184 1.82 3.71 -9.66
C CYS A 184 1.32 3.79 -11.10
N ASP A 185 1.97 4.60 -11.95
CA ASP A 185 1.71 4.63 -13.39
C ASP A 185 1.82 3.22 -14.00
N ARG A 186 2.88 2.47 -13.63
CA ARG A 186 3.12 1.12 -14.16
C ARG A 186 2.03 0.15 -13.70
N VAL A 187 1.64 0.25 -12.43
CA VAL A 187 0.51 -0.50 -11.85
C VAL A 187 -0.77 -0.24 -12.64
N ILE A 188 -1.10 1.03 -12.90
CA ILE A 188 -2.33 1.43 -13.59
C ILE A 188 -2.32 0.91 -15.04
N TYR A 189 -1.25 1.16 -15.79
CA TYR A 189 -1.16 0.71 -17.18
C TYR A 189 -1.15 -0.81 -17.31
N THR A 190 -0.47 -1.53 -16.40
CA THR A 190 -0.56 -3.00 -16.36
C THR A 190 -1.97 -3.47 -16.01
N SER A 191 -2.71 -2.77 -15.14
CA SER A 191 -4.13 -3.07 -14.87
C SER A 191 -4.99 -2.97 -16.12
N ILE A 192 -4.78 -1.91 -16.91
CA ILE A 192 -5.54 -1.65 -18.15
C ILE A 192 -5.22 -2.74 -19.16
N MET A 193 -3.96 -3.11 -19.30
CA MET A 193 -3.51 -4.18 -20.18
C MET A 193 -4.14 -5.53 -19.80
N ILE A 194 -4.05 -5.93 -18.52
CA ILE A 194 -4.66 -7.18 -18.03
C ILE A 194 -6.17 -7.18 -18.27
N LYS A 195 -6.83 -6.06 -18.00
CA LYS A 195 -8.26 -5.91 -18.29
C LYS A 195 -8.56 -6.10 -19.78
N GLY A 196 -7.75 -5.55 -20.66
CA GLY A 196 -7.87 -5.75 -22.11
C GLY A 196 -7.80 -7.23 -22.51
N LEU A 197 -6.88 -8.01 -21.92
CA LEU A 197 -6.77 -9.45 -22.17
C LEU A 197 -8.01 -10.21 -21.66
N ILE A 198 -8.54 -9.83 -20.50
CA ILE A 198 -9.78 -10.42 -19.94
C ILE A 198 -10.98 -10.11 -20.83
N ASP A 199 -11.15 -8.85 -21.23
CA ASP A 199 -12.28 -8.40 -22.05
C ASP A 199 -12.27 -9.06 -23.44
N LYS A 200 -11.10 -9.47 -23.95
CA LYS A 200 -10.91 -10.26 -25.18
C LYS A 200 -11.10 -11.77 -24.99
N GLY A 201 -11.29 -12.24 -23.77
CA GLY A 201 -11.39 -13.66 -23.44
C GLY A 201 -10.07 -14.43 -23.50
N LEU A 202 -8.94 -13.73 -23.57
CA LEU A 202 -7.59 -14.32 -23.64
C LEU A 202 -7.06 -14.71 -22.25
N LEU A 203 -7.58 -14.08 -21.20
CA LEU A 203 -7.24 -14.36 -19.81
C LEU A 203 -8.52 -14.58 -19.01
N THR A 204 -8.59 -15.70 -18.29
CA THR A 204 -9.71 -15.99 -17.38
C THR A 204 -9.24 -15.88 -15.93
N VAL A 205 -10.01 -15.21 -15.10
CA VAL A 205 -9.78 -15.07 -13.65
C VAL A 205 -11.07 -15.30 -12.89
N ALA A 206 -10.97 -15.68 -11.62
CA ALA A 206 -12.12 -15.81 -10.74
C ALA A 206 -12.92 -14.49 -10.69
N PRO A 207 -14.27 -14.51 -10.82
CA PRO A 207 -15.09 -13.30 -10.76
C PRO A 207 -14.90 -12.50 -9.47
N GLU A 208 -14.60 -13.17 -8.36
CA GLU A 208 -14.38 -12.58 -7.04
C GLU A 208 -13.16 -11.64 -7.05
N VAL A 209 -12.11 -11.99 -7.80
CA VAL A 209 -10.89 -11.19 -7.97
C VAL A 209 -11.20 -9.82 -8.59
N LEU A 210 -12.25 -9.72 -9.40
CA LEU A 210 -12.67 -8.49 -10.08
C LEU A 210 -13.71 -7.70 -9.27
N ASN A 211 -14.56 -8.38 -8.50
CA ASN A 211 -15.76 -7.79 -7.94
C ASN A 211 -15.69 -7.56 -6.42
N GLU A 212 -14.98 -8.40 -5.66
CA GLU A 212 -15.00 -8.30 -4.20
C GLU A 212 -14.36 -6.99 -3.69
N PRO A 213 -14.87 -6.38 -2.61
CA PRO A 213 -14.26 -5.20 -2.01
C PRO A 213 -12.81 -5.47 -1.57
N VAL A 214 -11.89 -4.61 -2.00
CA VAL A 214 -10.47 -4.71 -1.63
C VAL A 214 -10.03 -3.69 -0.58
N VAL A 215 -10.94 -2.83 -0.14
CA VAL A 215 -10.74 -1.82 0.90
C VAL A 215 -11.90 -1.85 1.88
N VAL A 216 -11.62 -1.57 3.14
CA VAL A 216 -12.64 -1.39 4.18
C VAL A 216 -13.26 -0.01 3.98
N THR A 217 -14.57 0.03 3.70
CA THR A 217 -15.34 1.28 3.56
C THR A 217 -16.26 1.51 4.75
N ASN A 218 -16.80 0.44 5.33
CA ASN A 218 -17.55 0.52 6.58
C ASN A 218 -16.58 0.36 7.75
N THR A 219 -16.43 1.44 8.52
CA THR A 219 -15.57 1.47 9.73
C THR A 219 -16.39 1.49 11.02
N THR A 220 -17.71 1.39 10.90
CA THR A 220 -18.65 1.30 12.01
C THR A 220 -19.36 -0.04 11.96
N VAL A 221 -19.31 -0.78 13.07
CA VAL A 221 -20.05 -2.03 13.22
C VAL A 221 -21.21 -1.75 14.16
N ASP A 222 -22.42 -1.95 13.65
CA ASP A 222 -23.66 -1.92 14.43
C ASP A 222 -24.37 -3.24 14.15
N GLU A 223 -24.13 -4.21 15.03
CA GLU A 223 -24.67 -5.56 14.92
C GLU A 223 -25.23 -6.01 16.27
N PRO A 224 -26.36 -6.74 16.28
CA PRO A 224 -26.90 -7.28 17.51
C PRO A 224 -25.93 -8.33 18.06
N VAL A 225 -25.39 -8.07 19.25
CA VAL A 225 -24.54 -9.00 19.98
C VAL A 225 -25.26 -9.49 21.22
N GLU A 226 -25.02 -10.75 21.57
CA GLU A 226 -25.41 -11.27 22.87
C GLU A 226 -24.21 -11.26 23.82
N VAL A 227 -24.40 -10.66 25.00
CA VAL A 227 -23.35 -10.52 26.02
C VAL A 227 -23.81 -11.18 27.30
N ARG A 228 -22.96 -12.07 27.82
CA ARG A 228 -23.15 -12.76 29.10
C ARG A 228 -21.92 -12.56 29.99
N VAL A 229 -22.14 -12.49 31.30
CA VAL A 229 -21.14 -12.31 32.35
C VAL A 229 -21.32 -13.35 33.45
N SER A 230 -20.24 -13.70 34.13
CA SER A 230 -20.20 -14.63 35.26
C SER A 230 -19.17 -14.18 36.28
N GLU A 231 -19.13 -14.83 37.44
CA GLU A 231 -18.16 -14.52 38.48
C GLU A 231 -16.72 -14.83 38.06
N VAL A 232 -15.78 -14.09 38.64
CA VAL A 232 -14.35 -14.27 38.36
C VAL A 232 -13.91 -15.67 38.77
N GLY A 233 -13.34 -16.41 37.82
CA GLY A 233 -12.85 -17.78 38.02
C GLY A 233 -13.78 -18.86 37.46
N VAL A 234 -15.00 -18.50 37.02
CA VAL A 234 -15.86 -19.43 36.27
C VAL A 234 -15.22 -19.71 34.91
N PRO A 235 -14.99 -20.98 34.53
CA PRO A 235 -14.40 -21.33 33.24
C PRO A 235 -15.34 -20.92 32.09
N ILE A 236 -14.79 -20.24 31.08
CA ILE A 236 -15.50 -19.99 29.82
C ILE A 236 -15.76 -21.35 29.15
N PRO A 237 -17.00 -21.66 28.72
CA PRO A 237 -17.30 -22.90 28.02
C PRO A 237 -16.42 -23.07 26.79
N ALA A 238 -15.93 -24.30 26.58
CA ALA A 238 -14.95 -24.59 25.53
C ALA A 238 -15.50 -24.44 24.10
N ASP A 239 -16.82 -24.52 23.93
CA ASP A 239 -17.48 -24.29 22.65
C ASP A 239 -18.81 -23.56 22.88
N LEU A 240 -18.92 -22.35 22.34
CA LEU A 240 -20.16 -21.55 22.31
C LEU A 240 -20.78 -21.52 20.91
N THR A 241 -20.08 -22.07 19.91
CA THR A 241 -20.42 -22.01 18.49
C THR A 241 -21.35 -23.13 18.03
N THR A 242 -21.33 -24.27 18.72
CA THR A 242 -22.27 -25.39 18.45
C THR A 242 -23.53 -25.37 19.30
N VAL A 243 -23.45 -24.81 20.50
CA VAL A 243 -24.54 -24.86 21.51
C VAL A 243 -25.38 -23.58 21.55
N GLY A 244 -24.82 -22.46 21.08
CA GLY A 244 -25.47 -21.16 21.10
C GLY A 244 -25.57 -20.55 22.51
N PRO A 245 -25.98 -19.28 22.61
CA PRO A 245 -26.06 -18.56 23.89
C PRO A 245 -27.09 -19.16 24.86
N ASP A 246 -28.16 -19.77 24.32
CA ASP A 246 -29.24 -20.37 25.10
C ASP A 246 -28.83 -21.61 25.90
N ALA A 247 -27.67 -22.20 25.57
CA ALA A 247 -27.11 -23.33 26.32
C ALA A 247 -26.32 -22.91 27.57
N LEU A 248 -26.10 -21.60 27.75
CA LEU A 248 -25.47 -21.09 28.95
C LEU A 248 -26.49 -21.11 30.09
N ASP A 249 -26.11 -21.75 31.19
CA ASP A 249 -26.91 -21.74 32.42
C ASP A 249 -27.16 -20.28 32.86
N PRO A 250 -28.41 -19.81 32.85
CA PRO A 250 -28.74 -18.41 33.16
C PRO A 250 -28.48 -18.04 34.62
N GLU A 251 -28.32 -19.01 35.53
CA GLU A 251 -27.89 -18.73 36.91
C GLU A 251 -26.39 -18.43 37.01
N VAL A 252 -25.58 -18.98 36.10
CA VAL A 252 -24.13 -18.77 36.05
C VAL A 252 -23.77 -17.62 35.10
N TRP A 253 -24.44 -17.54 33.95
CA TRP A 253 -24.16 -16.62 32.85
C TRP A 253 -25.31 -15.63 32.67
N ARG A 254 -25.18 -14.49 33.33
CA ARG A 254 -26.19 -13.42 33.40
C ARG A 254 -25.95 -12.37 32.34
N THR A 255 -26.96 -11.58 32.01
CA THR A 255 -26.73 -10.35 31.24
C THR A 255 -25.98 -9.33 32.10
N PRO A 256 -25.17 -8.42 31.52
CA PRO A 256 -24.51 -7.36 32.28
C PRO A 256 -25.47 -6.54 33.13
N HIS A 257 -26.71 -6.32 32.64
CA HIS A 257 -27.73 -5.59 33.38
C HIS A 257 -28.16 -6.31 34.66
N GLN A 258 -28.37 -7.64 34.59
CA GLN A 258 -28.74 -8.45 35.75
C GLN A 258 -27.63 -8.50 36.79
N ASP A 259 -26.38 -8.61 36.35
CA ASP A 259 -25.21 -8.65 37.24
C ASP A 259 -24.99 -7.31 37.97
N ILE A 260 -25.09 -6.19 37.25
CA ILE A 260 -25.02 -4.84 37.85
C ILE A 260 -26.18 -4.62 38.83
N ALA A 261 -27.39 -5.09 38.52
CA ALA A 261 -28.53 -4.96 39.41
C ALA A 261 -28.31 -5.73 40.73
N ALA A 262 -27.75 -6.95 40.66
CA ALA A 262 -27.39 -7.74 41.83
C ALA A 262 -26.32 -7.02 42.68
N LEU A 263 -25.24 -6.55 42.06
CA LEU A 263 -24.19 -5.79 42.76
C LEU A 263 -24.71 -4.53 43.46
N ARG A 264 -25.71 -3.86 42.88
CA ARG A 264 -26.33 -2.68 43.51
C ARG A 264 -27.23 -3.04 44.68
N ALA A 265 -27.91 -4.18 44.62
CA ALA A 265 -28.74 -4.66 45.72
C ALA A 265 -27.89 -5.07 46.93
N ASP A 266 -26.75 -5.70 46.71
CA ASP A 266 -25.83 -6.12 47.78
C ASP A 266 -25.11 -4.95 48.47
N ASN A 267 -25.00 -3.80 47.80
CA ASN A 267 -24.42 -2.57 48.35
C ASN A 267 -25.45 -1.63 49.01
N ALA A 268 -26.74 -1.99 49.02
CA ALA A 268 -27.73 -1.25 49.79
C ALA A 268 -27.62 -1.68 51.27
N ASP A 269 -27.07 -0.80 52.13
CA ASP A 269 -27.04 -1.02 53.57
C ASP A 269 -28.45 -1.42 54.07
N PRO A 270 -28.57 -2.45 54.93
CA PRO A 270 -29.86 -2.84 55.47
C PRO A 270 -30.47 -1.65 56.23
N PRO A 271 -31.80 -1.47 56.16
CA PRO A 271 -32.45 -0.36 56.85
C PRO A 271 -32.09 -0.42 58.34
N SER A 272 -31.53 0.68 58.85
CA SER A 272 -31.22 0.83 60.27
C SER A 272 -32.52 0.67 61.07
N ALA A 273 -32.58 -0.38 61.87
CA ALA A 273 -33.66 -0.65 62.82
C ALA A 273 -33.52 0.22 64.08
#